data_AF-A0A127Q0Q7-F1
#
_entry.id   AF-A0A127Q0Q7-F1
#
_cell.length_a   1.000
_cell.length_b   1.000
_cell.length_c   1.000
_cell.angle_alpha   90.00
_cell.angle_beta   90.00
_cell.angle_gamma   90.00
#
_symmetry.space_group_name_H-M   'P 1'
#
loop_
_entity.id
_entity.type
_entity.pdbx_description
1 polymer ?
#
loop_
_entity_poly.entity_id
_entity_poly.type
_entity_poly.pdbx_seq_one_letter_code
_entity_poly.pdbx_strand_id
1 'polypeptide(L)' 'MNSADTVKQLKAAGWRHVSTRGSHHKYRHPVSGKSMIVPYPKKDLPLGTAESILKQAELK' A
#
# COMPACT_ATOMS: atom_id res chain seq x y z
N MET A 1 -11.87 6.99 -1.64
CA MET A 1 -10.63 6.70 -2.40
C MET A 1 -10.64 5.22 -2.73
N ASN A 2 -10.31 4.86 -3.98
CA ASN A 2 -10.24 3.45 -4.37
C ASN A 2 -8.86 2.87 -4.05
N SER A 3 -8.81 1.58 -3.72
CA SER A 3 -7.59 0.78 -3.50
C SER A 3 -6.58 0.91 -4.63
N ALA A 4 -7.06 1.13 -5.86
CA ALA A 4 -6.22 1.34 -7.03
C ALA A 4 -5.37 2.61 -6.96
N ASP A 5 -5.91 3.70 -6.38
CA ASP A 5 -5.20 4.97 -6.27
C ASP A 5 -4.06 4.87 -5.25
N THR A 6 -4.33 4.26 -4.09
CA THR A 6 -3.33 4.00 -3.05
C THR A 6 -2.19 3.12 -3.57
N VAL A 7 -2.50 2.06 -4.33
CA VAL A 7 -1.48 1.19 -4.94
C VAL A 7 -0.67 1.96 -5.99
N LYS A 8 -1.29 2.88 -6.74
CA LYS A 8 -0.60 3.71 -7.72
C LYS A 8 0.37 4.69 -7.04
N GLN A 9 -0.05 5.34 -5.96
CA GLN A 9 0.82 6.22 -5.16
C GLN A 9 1.97 5.46 -4.52
N LEU A 10 1.72 4.29 -3.94
CA LEU A 10 2.77 3.42 -3.38
C LEU A 10 3.80 3.03 -4.44
N LYS A 11 3.36 2.62 -5.64
CA LYS A 11 4.26 2.32 -6.76
C LYS A 11 5.07 3.54 -7.20
N ALA A 12 4.43 4.71 -7.30
CA ALA A 12 5.10 5.96 -7.65
C ALA A 12 6.16 6.36 -6.62
N ALA A 13 5.89 6.09 -5.35
CA ALA A 13 6.82 6.28 -4.24
C ALA A 13 7.93 5.22 -4.16
N GLY A 14 8.01 4.29 -5.11
CA GLY A 14 9.08 3.29 -5.16
C GLY A 14 8.86 2.07 -4.25
N TRP A 15 7.65 1.88 -3.70
CA TRP A 15 7.33 0.68 -2.95
C TRP A 15 7.27 -0.53 -3.88
N ARG A 16 8.01 -1.58 -3.52
CA ARG A 16 8.04 -2.83 -4.29
C ARG A 16 7.18 -3.89 -3.65
N HIS A 17 6.39 -4.57 -4.46
CA HIS A 17 5.66 -5.74 -4.03
C HIS A 17 6.64 -6.88 -3.72
N VAL A 18 6.50 -7.50 -2.54
CA VAL A 18 7.36 -8.59 -2.07
C VAL A 18 6.65 -9.93 -2.14
N SER A 19 5.43 -9.99 -1.61
CA SER A 19 4.71 -11.26 -1.50
C SER A 19 3.23 -10.99 -1.28
N THR A 20 2.37 -11.81 -1.89
CA THR A 20 0.93 -11.78 -1.66
C THR A 20 0.52 -13.03 -0.90
N ARG A 21 -0.30 -12.86 0.14
CA ARG A 21 -1.00 -13.98 0.79
C ARG A 21 -2.50 -13.73 0.76
N GLY A 22 -3.19 -14.40 -0.16
CA GLY A 22 -4.62 -14.19 -0.40
C GLY A 22 -4.90 -12.73 -0.75
N SER A 23 -5.78 -12.07 -0.01
CA SER A 23 -6.13 -10.67 -0.23
C SER A 23 -5.17 -9.66 0.44
N HIS A 24 -3.99 -10.07 0.88
CA HIS A 24 -2.99 -9.20 1.52
C HIS A 24 -1.70 -9.14 0.72
N HIS A 25 -1.42 -7.97 0.15
CA HIS A 25 -0.21 -7.70 -0.64
C HIS A 25 0.84 -7.02 0.25
N LYS A 26 2.00 -7.64 0.38
CA LYS A 26 3.12 -7.08 1.13
C LYS A 26 3.96 -6.21 0.21
N TYR A 27 4.18 -4.97 0.61
CA TYR A 27 5.07 -4.02 -0.04
C TYR A 27 6.27 -3.73 0.86
N ARG A 28 7.43 -3.47 0.26
CA ARG A 28 8.64 -3.05 0.95
C ARG A 28 9.27 -1.89 0.21
N HIS A 29 9.65 -0.86 0.95
CA HIS A 29 10.39 0.26 0.41
C HIS A 29 11.89 -0.08 0.39
N PRO A 30 12.57 0.00 -0.77
CA PRO A 30 13.98 -0.38 -0.88
C PRO A 30 14.91 0.60 -0.15
N VAL A 31 14.54 1.87 -0.06
CA VAL A 31 15.40 2.92 0.53
C VAL A 31 15.27 2.99 2.04
N SER A 32 14.04 2.91 2.57
CA SER A 32 13.78 3.03 4.02
C SER A 32 13.67 1.67 4.72
N GLY A 33 13.66 0.56 3.98
CA GLY A 33 13.53 -0.79 4.52
C GLY A 33 12.15 -1.12 5.12
N LYS A 34 11.24 -0.15 5.20
CA LYS A 34 9.90 -0.30 5.76
C LYS A 34 9.09 -1.32 4.96
N SER A 35 8.32 -2.15 5.67
CA SER A 35 7.41 -3.12 5.07
C SER A 35 5.97 -2.80 5.46
N MET A 36 5.05 -2.98 4.53
CA MET A 36 3.64 -2.65 4.68
C MET A 36 2.78 -3.73 4.06
N ILE A 37 1.57 -3.91 4.57
CA ILE A 37 0.59 -4.86 4.03
C ILE A 37 -0.62 -4.07 3.56
N VAL A 38 -1.00 -4.25 2.30
CA VAL A 38 -2.14 -3.61 1.68
C VAL A 38 -3.18 -4.68 1.36
N PRO A 39 -4.42 -4.57 1.87
CA PRO A 39 -5.47 -5.49 1.49
C PRO A 39 -5.91 -5.23 0.04
N TYR A 40 -5.61 -6.15 -0.86
CA TYR A 40 -5.95 -6.10 -2.28
C TYR A 40 -6.26 -7.52 -2.78
N PRO A 41 -7.29 -7.75 -3.61
CA PRO A 41 -8.18 -6.79 -4.26
C PRO A 41 -9.49 -6.58 -3.48
N LYS A 42 -9.64 -5.44 -2.79
CA LYS A 42 -10.94 -4.96 -2.31
C LYS A 42 -11.39 -3.81 -3.18
N LYS A 43 -12.62 -3.87 -3.69
CA LYS A 43 -13.21 -2.80 -4.52
C LYS A 43 -13.46 -1.53 -3.68
N ASP A 44 -13.77 -1.73 -2.41
CA ASP A 44 -13.99 -0.68 -1.42
C ASP A 44 -12.92 -0.81 -0.32
N LEU A 45 -11.87 0.00 -0.40
CA LEU A 45 -10.96 0.20 0.74
C LEU A 45 -11.56 1.31 1.59
N PRO A 46 -11.69 1.13 2.92
CA PRO A 46 -12.05 2.23 3.79
C PRO A 46 -11.05 3.38 3.61
N LEU A 47 -11.55 4.61 3.47
CA LEU A 47 -10.71 5.80 3.31
C LEU A 47 -9.63 5.86 4.41
N GLY A 48 -10.01 5.58 5.66
CA GLY A 48 -9.08 5.56 6.79
C GLY A 48 -7.98 4.50 6.67
N THR A 49 -8.24 3.36 6.03
CA THR A 49 -7.20 2.35 5.76
C THR A 49 -6.24 2.85 4.69
N ALA A 50 -6.76 3.45 3.61
CA ALA A 50 -5.94 4.04 2.56
C ALA A 50 -5.06 5.18 3.10
N GLU A 51 -5.63 6.07 3.93
CA GLU A 51 -4.87 7.16 4.55
C GLU A 51 -3.86 6.67 5.59
N SER A 52 -4.18 5.63 6.36
CA SER A 52 -3.22 5.02 7.28
C SER A 52 -2.02 4.43 6.55
N ILE A 53 -2.27 3.78 5.40
CA ILE A 53 -1.23 3.25 4.51
C ILE A 53 -0.40 4.42 3.94
N LEU A 54 -1.02 5.48 3.43
CA LEU A 54 -0.29 6.64 2.90
C LEU A 54 0.56 7.35 3.95
N LYS A 55 0.03 7.47 5.18
CA LYS A 55 0.75 8.03 6.33
C LYS A 55 1.94 7.16 6.73
N GLN A 56 1.74 5.84 6.80
CA GLN A 56 2.83 4.89 7.05
C GLN A 56 3.87 4.88 5.91
N ALA A 57 3.45 5.24 4.70
CA ALA A 57 4.33 5.40 3.55
C ALA A 57 5.00 6.78 3.48
N GLU A 58 4.76 7.67 4.46
CA GLU A 58 5.26 9.05 4.51
C GLU A 58 4.90 9.88 3.28
N LEU A 59 3.82 9.50 2.59
CA LEU A 59 3.32 10.19 1.40
C LEU A 59 2.30 11.28 1.73
N LYS A 60 1.84 11.35 2.99
CA LYS A 60 0.84 12.29 3.49
C LYS A 60 0.98 12.53 4.98
#